data_AF-G3AWK1-F1
#
_entry.id   AF-G3AWK1-F1
#
_cell.length_a   1.000
_cell.length_b   1.000
_cell.length_c   1.000
_cell.angle_alpha   90.00
_cell.angle_beta   90.00
_cell.angle_gamma   90.00
#
_symmetry.space_group_name_H-M   'P 1'
#
loop_
_entity.id
_entity.type
_entity.pdbx_description
1 polymer ?
#
loop_
_entity_poly.entity_id
_entity_poly.type
_entity_poly.pdbx_seq_one_letter_code
_entity_poly.pdbx_strand_id
1 'polypeptide(L)'
;MSRRTADKDKLRDLNMQLFRSGVVGMLKGTLVGLISGWAINYRYRHLHPHVFRTPYKFAYVLCWAFSGIIFSTEYAKDTITKQLAVEEELKREMYLNGK
;
A
#
# COMPACT_ATOMS: atom_id res chain seq x y z
N MET A 1 -20.04 -16.23 23.57
CA MET A 1 -18.87 -15.41 23.20
C MET A 1 -19.37 -14.16 22.49
N SER A 2 -19.09 -12.97 23.01
CA SER A 2 -19.77 -11.71 22.61
C SER A 2 -19.38 -11.28 21.20
N ARG A 3 -20.35 -11.04 20.30
CA ARG A 3 -20.11 -10.57 18.91
C ARG A 3 -19.14 -9.38 18.82
N ARG A 4 -19.07 -8.54 19.87
CA ARG A 4 -18.15 -7.39 19.94
C ARG A 4 -16.66 -7.76 20.03
N THR A 5 -16.30 -8.93 20.57
CA THR A 5 -14.88 -9.33 20.64
C THR A 5 -14.40 -9.88 19.30
N ALA A 6 -15.21 -10.71 18.65
CA ALA A 6 -14.91 -11.25 17.32
C ALA A 6 -14.75 -10.14 16.26
N ASP A 7 -15.53 -9.06 16.36
CA ASP A 7 -15.44 -7.92 15.44
C ASP A 7 -14.15 -7.10 15.65
N LYS A 8 -13.73 -6.92 16.91
CA LYS A 8 -12.45 -6.27 17.25
C LYS A 8 -11.25 -7.06 16.76
N ASP A 9 -11.30 -8.39 16.88
CA ASP A 9 -10.20 -9.26 16.42
C ASP A 9 -10.06 -9.20 14.89
N LYS A 10 -11.19 -9.18 14.15
CA LYS A 10 -11.20 -8.98 12.70
C LYS A 10 -10.63 -7.61 12.30
N LEU A 11 -11.04 -6.54 12.97
CA LEU A 11 -10.50 -5.20 12.71
C LEU A 11 -8.99 -5.11 12.97
N ARG A 12 -8.51 -5.79 14.01
CA ARG A 12 -7.08 -5.84 14.32
C ARG A 12 -6.30 -6.57 13.22
N ASP A 13 -6.82 -7.68 12.72
CA ASP A 13 -6.18 -8.43 11.65
C ASP A 13 -6.15 -7.64 10.33
N LEU A 14 -7.27 -7.01 9.96
CA LEU A 14 -7.35 -6.10 8.81
C LEU A 14 -6.35 -4.95 8.92
N ASN A 15 -6.24 -4.33 10.11
CA ASN A 15 -5.29 -3.25 10.34
C ASN A 15 -3.83 -3.72 10.23
N MET A 16 -3.52 -4.93 10.73
CA MET A 16 -2.19 -5.53 10.59
C MET A 16 -1.85 -5.82 9.12
N GLN A 17 -2.81 -6.33 8.34
CA GLN A 17 -2.63 -6.57 6.90
C GLN A 17 -2.42 -5.26 6.12
N LEU A 18 -3.18 -4.21 6.44
CA LEU A 18 -3.00 -2.87 5.87
C LEU A 18 -1.64 -2.28 6.24
N PHE A 19 -1.23 -2.40 7.49
CA PHE A 19 0.08 -1.94 7.95
C PHE A 19 1.22 -2.65 7.22
N ARG A 20 1.16 -3.99 7.14
CA ARG A 20 2.15 -4.78 6.39
C ARG A 20 2.20 -4.39 4.92
N SER A 21 1.04 -4.19 4.30
CA SER A 21 0.94 -3.75 2.90
C SER A 21 1.54 -2.36 2.72
N GLY A 22 1.25 -1.43 3.63
CA GLY A 22 1.82 -0.09 3.66
C GLY A 22 3.35 -0.10 3.77
N VAL A 23 3.93 -0.94 4.63
CA VAL A 23 5.39 -1.10 4.74
C VAL A 23 5.99 -1.62 3.43
N VAL A 24 5.35 -2.62 2.79
CA VAL A 24 5.78 -3.13 1.49
C VAL A 24 5.67 -2.05 0.40
N GLY A 25 4.60 -1.27 0.42
CA GLY A 25 4.40 -0.14 -0.48
C GLY A 25 5.45 0.94 -0.30
N MET A 26 5.79 1.28 0.94
CA MET A 26 6.84 2.23 1.27
C MET A 26 8.18 1.78 0.69
N LEU A 27 8.56 0.51 0.87
CA LEU A 27 9.81 -0.05 0.34
C LEU A 27 9.84 -0.05 -1.20
N LYS A 28 8.74 -0.41 -1.85
CA LYS A 28 8.64 -0.34 -3.31
C LYS A 28 8.73 1.10 -3.81
N GLY A 29 8.03 2.03 -3.13
CA GLY A 29 8.05 3.45 -3.43
C GLY A 29 9.45 4.06 -3.28
N THR A 30 10.14 3.78 -2.18
CA THR A 30 11.51 4.27 -1.97
C THR A 30 12.49 3.72 -3.01
N LEU A 31 12.36 2.45 -3.40
CA LEU A 31 13.15 1.86 -4.49
C LEU A 31 12.90 2.60 -5.81
N VAL A 32 11.64 2.85 -6.18
CA VAL A 32 11.31 3.62 -7.38
C VAL A 32 11.87 5.04 -7.29
N GLY A 33 11.74 5.71 -6.14
CA GLY A 33 12.28 7.05 -5.92
C GLY A 33 13.81 7.11 -6.01
N LEU A 34 14.51 6.08 -5.53
CA LEU A 34 15.97 5.97 -5.62
C LEU A 34 16.42 5.73 -7.06
N ILE A 35 15.80 4.78 -7.76
CA ILE A 35 16.18 4.45 -9.14
C ILE A 35 15.86 5.62 -10.08
N SER A 36 14.66 6.19 -9.97
CA SER A 36 14.26 7.36 -10.77
C SER A 36 15.10 8.59 -10.42
N GLY A 37 15.34 8.85 -9.13
CA GLY A 37 16.19 9.95 -8.68
C GLY A 37 17.64 9.82 -9.15
N TRP A 38 18.19 8.60 -9.15
CA TRP A 38 19.52 8.32 -9.68
C TRP A 38 19.58 8.52 -11.20
N ALA A 39 18.59 8.02 -11.94
CA ALA A 39 18.51 8.18 -13.39
C ALA A 39 18.40 9.66 -13.80
N ILE A 40 17.55 10.44 -13.10
CA ILE A 40 17.41 11.88 -13.33
C ILE A 40 18.73 12.60 -12.98
N ASN A 41 19.33 12.28 -11.84
CA ASN A 41 20.59 12.90 -11.43
C ASN A 41 21.73 12.56 -12.41
N TYR A 42 21.77 11.36 -12.98
CA TYR A 42 22.74 10.98 -14.02
C TYR A 42 22.51 11.77 -15.32
N ARG A 43 21.26 11.84 -15.78
CA ARG A 43 20.89 12.51 -17.04
C ARG A 43 21.01 14.03 -17.00
N TYR A 44 20.78 14.67 -15.85
CA TYR A 44 20.73 16.13 -15.74
C TYR A 44 21.88 16.74 -14.94
N ARG A 45 22.89 15.93 -14.57
CA ARG A 45 24.07 16.37 -13.80
C ARG A 45 24.78 17.60 -14.39
N HIS A 46 24.76 17.69 -15.72
CA HIS A 46 25.46 18.71 -16.51
C HIS A 46 24.64 19.97 -16.76
N LEU A 47 23.31 19.94 -16.58
CA LEU A 47 22.46 21.11 -16.84
C LEU A 47 22.36 22.05 -15.63
N HIS A 48 22.26 21.53 -14.40
CA HIS A 48 22.06 22.38 -13.22
C HIS A 48 22.63 21.74 -11.93
N PRO A 49 23.89 22.03 -11.56
CA PRO A 49 24.50 21.48 -10.35
C PRO A 49 23.83 21.98 -9.05
N HIS A 50 23.07 23.08 -9.11
CA HIS A 50 22.45 23.73 -7.93
C HIS A 50 21.02 23.28 -7.61
N VAL A 51 20.30 22.66 -8.56
CA VAL A 51 18.89 22.29 -8.38
C VAL A 51 18.74 21.00 -7.57
N PHE A 52 19.77 20.15 -7.58
CA PHE A 52 19.81 18.88 -6.87
C PHE A 52 20.48 18.97 -5.48
N ARG A 53 20.14 20.01 -4.70
CA ARG A 53 20.56 20.12 -3.30
C ARG A 53 19.99 18.97 -2.47
N THR A 54 20.77 18.50 -1.49
CA THR A 54 20.47 17.36 -0.61
C THR A 54 19.03 17.32 -0.05
N PRO A 55 18.42 18.42 0.44
CA PRO A 55 17.04 18.39 0.94
C PRO A 55 15.99 18.03 -0.12
N TYR A 56 16.16 18.49 -1.37
CA TYR A 56 15.20 18.18 -2.45
C TYR A 56 15.26 16.71 -2.86
N LYS A 57 16.45 16.08 -2.79
CA LYS A 57 16.59 14.63 -3.00
C LYS A 57 15.83 13.83 -1.96
N PHE A 58 15.94 14.23 -0.69
CA PHE A 58 15.19 13.60 0.40
C PHE A 58 13.68 13.79 0.23
N ALA A 59 13.22 15.01 -0.06
CA ALA A 59 11.81 15.28 -0.32
C ALA A 59 11.28 14.44 -1.50
N TYR A 60 12.05 14.31 -2.58
CA TYR A 60 11.69 13.50 -3.74
C TYR A 60 11.51 12.01 -3.38
N VAL A 61 12.48 11.43 -2.66
CA VAL A 61 12.38 10.03 -2.23
C VAL A 61 11.22 9.83 -1.25
N LEU A 62 10.97 10.78 -0.36
CA LEU A 62 9.83 10.74 0.56
C LEU A 62 8.49 10.80 -0.19
N CYS A 63 8.35 11.66 -1.21
CA CYS A 63 7.15 11.68 -2.06
C CYS A 63 6.87 10.30 -2.66
N TRP A 64 7.90 9.65 -3.22
CA TRP A 64 7.76 8.30 -3.77
C TRP A 64 7.45 7.24 -2.70
N ALA A 65 8.01 7.36 -1.50
CA ALA A 65 7.70 6.48 -0.38
C ALA A 65 6.21 6.58 0.00
N PHE A 66 5.68 7.80 0.13
CA PHE A 66 4.27 8.03 0.43
C PHE A 66 3.35 7.55 -0.69
N SER A 67 3.69 7.83 -1.96
CA SER A 67 2.94 7.30 -3.10
C SER A 67 2.90 5.77 -3.06
N GLY A 68 4.02 5.11 -2.76
CA GLY A 68 4.09 3.66 -2.62
C GLY A 68 3.16 3.11 -1.53
N ILE A 69 3.13 3.76 -0.35
CA ILE A 69 2.19 3.41 0.73
C ILE A 69 0.75 3.50 0.24
N ILE A 70 0.36 4.62 -0.38
CA ILE A 70 -1.01 4.86 -0.86
C ILE A 70 -1.43 3.76 -1.84
N PHE A 71 -0.64 3.54 -2.90
CA PHE A 71 -0.96 2.52 -3.90
C PHE A 71 -1.06 1.11 -3.31
N SER A 72 -0.15 0.73 -2.40
CA SER A 72 -0.21 -0.59 -1.76
C SER A 72 -1.43 -0.75 -0.85
N THR A 73 -1.84 0.33 -0.19
CA THR A 73 -2.96 0.33 0.74
C THR A 73 -4.27 0.27 -0.04
N GLU A 74 -4.38 1.00 -1.14
CA GLU A 74 -5.53 0.92 -2.06
C GLU A 74 -5.66 -0.47 -2.67
N TYR A 75 -4.55 -1.05 -3.14
CA TYR A 75 -4.55 -2.41 -3.68
C TYR A 75 -4.97 -3.47 -2.64
N ALA A 76 -4.49 -3.33 -1.40
CA ALA A 76 -4.89 -4.21 -0.31
C ALA A 76 -6.38 -4.07 0.03
N LYS A 77 -6.90 -2.83 0.09
CA LYS A 77 -8.34 -2.57 0.30
C LYS A 77 -9.21 -3.19 -0.78
N ASP A 78 -8.82 -3.03 -2.04
CA ASP A 78 -9.54 -3.62 -3.18
C ASP A 78 -9.56 -5.16 -3.09
N THR A 79 -8.41 -5.76 -2.76
CA THR A 79 -8.30 -7.22 -2.58
C THR A 79 -9.19 -7.72 -1.43
N ILE A 80 -9.16 -7.05 -0.28
CA ILE A 80 -10.01 -7.39 0.88
C ILE A 80 -11.49 -7.27 0.53
N THR A 81 -11.87 -6.22 -0.19
CA THR A 81 -13.26 -5.99 -0.61
C THR A 81 -13.76 -7.10 -1.52
N LYS A 82 -12.92 -7.53 -2.48
CA LYS A 82 -13.23 -8.67 -3.35
C LYS A 82 -13.36 -9.97 -2.57
N GLN A 83 -12.48 -10.22 -1.60
CA GLN A 83 -12.56 -11.41 -0.75
C GLN A 83 -13.84 -11.44 0.09
N LEU A 84 -14.24 -10.29 0.64
CA LEU A 84 -15.50 -10.15 1.38
C LEU A 84 -16.72 -10.42 0.50
N ALA A 85 -16.74 -9.86 -0.72
CA ALA A 85 -17.84 -10.10 -1.66
C ALA A 85 -17.98 -11.59 -2.01
N VAL A 86 -16.88 -12.28 -2.28
CA VAL A 86 -16.87 -13.73 -2.56
C VAL A 86 -17.32 -14.53 -1.33
N GLU A 87 -16.93 -14.13 -0.11
CA GLU A 87 -17.38 -14.80 1.12
C GLU A 87 -18.89 -14.66 1.35
N GLU A 88 -19.46 -13.50 0.98
CA GLU A 88 -20.91 -13.27 1.03
C GLU A 88 -21.67 -14.11 0.00
N GLU A 89 -21.16 -14.20 -1.23
CA GLU A 89 -21.73 -15.05 -2.29
C GLU A 89 -21.73 -16.53 -1.87
N LEU A 90 -20.59 -17.04 -1.39
CA LEU A 90 -20.49 -18.43 -0.89
C LEU A 90 -21.45 -18.73 0.26
N LYS A 91 -21.62 -17.79 1.20
CA LYS A 91 -22.62 -17.94 2.27
C LYS A 91 -24.00 -18.02 1.69
N ARG A 92 -24.34 -17.12 0.76
CA ARG A 92 -25.66 -17.09 0.12
C ARG A 92 -25.94 -18.38 -0.64
N GLU A 93 -24.97 -18.93 -1.35
CA GLU A 93 -25.07 -20.23 -2.03
C GLU A 93 -25.27 -21.39 -1.05
N MET A 94 -24.53 -21.42 0.06
CA MET A 94 -24.72 -22.44 1.11
C MET A 94 -26.13 -22.38 1.73
N TYR A 95 -26.68 -21.18 1.95
CA TYR A 95 -28.06 -21.03 2.44
C TYR A 95 -29.12 -21.42 1.40
N LEU A 96 -28.85 -21.22 0.12
CA LEU A 96 -29.77 -21.55 -0.98
C LEU A 96 -29.73 -23.04 -1.35
N ASN A 97 -28.56 -23.66 -1.26
CA ASN A 97 -28.31 -25.05 -1.65
C ASN A 97 -28.40 -26.04 -0.47
N GLY A 98 -28.54 -25.54 0.77
CA GLY A 98 -28.71 -26.32 2.00
C GLY A 98 -30.17 -26.58 2.39
N LYS A 99 -31.13 -26.42 1.46
CA LYS A 99 -32.52 -26.90 1.57
C LYS A 99 -32.68 -28.14 0.69
#